data_AF-A0A2D5EF55-F1
#
_entry.id   AF-A0A2D5EF55-F1
#
_cell.length_a   1.000
_cell.length_b   1.000
_cell.length_c   1.000
_cell.angle_alpha   90.00
_cell.angle_beta   90.00
_cell.angle_gamma   90.00
#
_symmetry.space_group_name_H-M   'P 1'
#
loop_
_entity.id
_entity.type
_entity.pdbx_description
1 polymer ?
#
loop_
_entity_poly.entity_id
_entity_poly.type
_entity_poly.pdbx_seq_one_letter_code
_entity_poly.pdbx_strand_id
1 'polypeptide(L)'
;MSAQKIVHLPTAAEVEQAKLSSRTLSKYADVDRVQLSLRGSNGEADELVLPGHVLQILLDMLAEVSQGNAISLIPYHQEISTQDAANLLNVSRPFLVRLLEAGDIPFRKVGAHRR
;
A
#
# COMPACT_ATOMS: atom_id res chain seq x y z
N MET A 1 -4.62 10.92 14.96
CA MET A 1 -4.79 11.01 13.50
C MET A 1 -4.69 9.59 12.96
N SER A 2 -5.82 8.99 12.61
CA SER A 2 -5.83 7.68 11.94
C SER A 2 -5.26 7.86 10.55
N ALA A 3 -4.19 7.13 10.22
CA ALA A 3 -3.92 6.83 8.83
C ALA A 3 -5.14 6.03 8.34
N GLN A 4 -5.99 6.66 7.54
CA GLN A 4 -7.12 6.01 6.92
C GLN A 4 -6.55 5.04 5.88
N LYS A 5 -6.16 3.85 6.33
CA LYS A 5 -5.72 2.76 5.46
C LYS A 5 -6.95 2.25 4.73
N ILE A 6 -7.15 2.78 3.53
CA ILE A 6 -8.18 2.32 2.62
C ILE A 6 -7.78 0.89 2.20
N VAL A 7 -8.28 -0.10 2.92
CA VAL A 7 -8.27 -1.49 2.47
C VAL A 7 -9.47 -1.62 1.53
N HIS A 8 -9.26 -1.27 0.27
CA HIS A 8 -10.26 -1.46 -0.79
C HIS A 8 -10.06 -2.84 -1.40
N LEU A 9 -11.11 -3.68 -1.31
CA LEU A 9 -11.11 -4.96 -2.02
C LEU A 9 -11.47 -4.67 -3.48
N PRO A 10 -10.60 -5.01 -4.45
CA PRO A 10 -10.85 -4.67 -5.84
C PRO A 10 -12.03 -5.45 -6.41
N THR A 11 -12.82 -4.77 -7.21
CA THR A 11 -13.88 -5.34 -8.05
C THR A 11 -13.29 -6.12 -9.23
N ALA A 12 -14.08 -6.98 -9.86
CA ALA A 12 -13.65 -7.71 -11.05
C ALA A 12 -13.20 -6.79 -12.20
N ALA A 13 -13.84 -5.62 -12.35
CA ALA A 13 -13.44 -4.62 -13.34
C ALA A 13 -12.07 -4.02 -13.02
N GLU A 14 -11.81 -3.69 -11.75
CA GLU A 14 -10.51 -3.16 -11.31
C GLU A 14 -9.39 -4.20 -11.45
N VAL A 15 -9.68 -5.48 -11.16
CA VAL A 15 -8.74 -6.60 -11.37
C VAL A 15 -8.31 -6.68 -12.83
N GLU A 16 -9.24 -6.64 -13.78
CA GLU A 16 -8.92 -6.68 -15.21
C GLU A 16 -8.17 -5.43 -15.68
N GLN A 17 -8.57 -4.23 -15.21
CA GLN A 17 -7.84 -3.00 -15.53
C GLN A 17 -6.40 -3.03 -14.99
N ALA A 18 -6.18 -3.60 -13.80
CA ALA A 18 -4.84 -3.75 -13.23
C ALA A 18 -3.96 -4.71 -14.06
N LYS A 19 -4.52 -5.79 -14.63
CA LYS A 19 -3.79 -6.68 -15.56
C LYS A 19 -3.35 -5.95 -16.83
N LEU A 20 -4.23 -5.14 -17.42
CA LEU A 20 -3.90 -4.39 -18.64
C LEU A 20 -2.86 -3.30 -18.36
N SER A 21 -3.03 -2.58 -17.25
CA SER A 21 -2.14 -1.50 -16.84
C SER A 21 -0.74 -2.01 -16.49
N SER A 22 -0.65 -3.08 -15.69
CA SER A 22 0.65 -3.69 -15.32
C SER A 22 1.43 -4.17 -16.53
N ARG A 23 0.78 -4.83 -17.52
CA ARG A 23 1.41 -5.24 -18.78
C ARG A 23 1.91 -4.07 -19.62
N THR A 24 1.25 -2.93 -19.55
CA THR A 24 1.66 -1.73 -20.29
C THR A 24 2.86 -1.08 -19.63
N LEU A 25 2.80 -0.93 -18.30
CA LEU A 25 3.84 -0.29 -17.52
C LEU A 25 5.11 -1.15 -17.37
N SER A 26 5.00 -2.49 -17.42
CA SER A 26 6.15 -3.39 -17.27
C SER A 26 7.18 -3.24 -18.38
N LYS A 27 6.78 -2.73 -19.55
CA LYS A 27 7.69 -2.38 -20.65
C LYS A 27 8.71 -1.31 -20.27
N TYR A 28 8.44 -0.58 -19.21
CA TYR A 28 9.26 0.52 -18.71
C TYR A 28 9.81 0.23 -17.30
N ALA A 29 9.76 -1.02 -16.81
CA ALA A 29 10.19 -1.35 -15.45
C ALA A 29 11.67 -1.02 -15.17
N ASP A 30 12.53 -1.19 -16.18
CA ASP A 30 13.98 -1.06 -16.04
C ASP A 30 14.55 0.32 -16.39
N VAL A 31 13.70 1.35 -16.52
CA VAL A 31 14.17 2.71 -16.87
C VAL A 31 14.31 3.60 -15.65
N ASP A 32 15.28 4.52 -15.67
CA ASP A 32 15.52 5.45 -14.57
C ASP A 32 14.35 6.42 -14.33
N ARG A 33 13.66 6.81 -15.40
CA ARG A 33 12.50 7.72 -15.38
C ARG A 33 11.52 7.40 -16.50
N VAL A 34 10.23 7.50 -16.22
CA VAL A 34 9.13 7.37 -17.18
C VAL A 34 8.35 8.67 -17.26
N GLN A 35 8.11 9.14 -18.49
CA GLN A 35 7.16 10.23 -18.75
C GLN A 35 5.78 9.63 -19.03
N LEU A 36 4.77 10.08 -18.28
CA LEU A 36 3.39 9.65 -18.40
C LEU A 36 2.53 10.84 -18.84
N SER A 37 1.61 10.59 -19.76
CA SER A 37 0.55 11.54 -20.10
C SER A 37 -0.75 11.08 -19.44
N LEU A 38 -1.31 11.94 -18.58
CA LEU A 38 -2.60 11.73 -17.95
C LEU A 38 -3.68 12.43 -18.75
N ARG A 39 -4.87 11.84 -18.81
CA ARG A 39 -6.06 12.45 -19.39
C ARG A 39 -7.23 12.32 -18.43
N GLY A 40 -7.74 13.44 -17.96
CA GLY A 40 -8.96 13.51 -17.16
C GLY A 40 -10.20 13.29 -18.01
N SER A 41 -11.28 12.84 -17.37
CA SER A 41 -12.60 12.72 -18.02
C SER A 41 -13.20 14.08 -18.40
N ASN A 42 -12.70 15.16 -17.78
CA ASN A 42 -13.00 16.55 -18.11
C ASN A 42 -12.27 17.08 -19.36
N GLY A 43 -11.40 16.27 -19.98
CA GLY A 43 -10.62 16.64 -21.16
C GLY A 43 -9.27 17.29 -20.85
N GLU A 44 -8.96 17.56 -19.59
CA GLU A 44 -7.63 18.03 -19.18
C GLU A 44 -6.57 16.96 -19.44
N ALA A 45 -5.37 17.39 -19.80
CA ALA A 45 -4.24 16.53 -20.01
C ALA A 45 -3.00 17.13 -19.39
N ASP A 46 -2.30 16.30 -18.60
CA ASP A 46 -1.07 16.66 -17.93
C ASP A 46 0.03 15.67 -18.28
N GLU A 47 1.27 16.14 -18.24
CA GLU A 47 2.43 15.29 -18.31
C GLU A 47 3.16 15.28 -16.98
N LEU A 48 3.64 14.10 -16.60
CA LEU A 48 4.43 13.94 -15.38
C LEU A 48 5.58 12.97 -15.61
N VAL A 49 6.60 13.08 -14.77
CA VAL A 49 7.76 12.20 -14.79
C VAL A 49 7.82 11.42 -13.47
N LEU A 50 7.83 10.09 -13.55
CA LEU A 50 8.04 9.21 -12.41
C LEU A 50 9.46 8.65 -12.42
N PRO A 51 10.17 8.64 -11.27
CA PRO A 51 11.36 7.82 -11.11
C PRO A 51 11.05 6.32 -11.28
N GLY A 52 12.01 5.55 -11.79
CA GLY A 52 11.86 4.10 -12.02
C GLY A 52 11.45 3.34 -10.76
N HIS A 53 12.00 3.68 -9.60
CA HIS A 53 11.62 3.02 -8.34
C HIS A 53 10.14 3.26 -7.95
N VAL A 54 9.57 4.43 -8.29
CA VAL A 54 8.15 4.71 -8.03
C VAL A 54 7.27 3.89 -8.97
N LEU A 55 7.72 3.74 -10.23
CA LEU A 55 7.04 2.86 -11.18
C LEU A 55 7.07 1.40 -10.72
N GLN A 56 8.18 0.93 -10.16
CA GLN A 56 8.28 -0.42 -9.63
C GLN A 56 7.27 -0.66 -8.49
N ILE A 57 7.15 0.29 -7.56
CA ILE A 57 6.13 0.21 -6.48
C ILE A 57 4.71 0.16 -7.08
N LEU A 58 4.44 0.95 -8.11
CA LEU A 58 3.16 0.93 -8.81
C LEU A 58 2.92 -0.43 -9.52
N LEU A 59 3.95 -1.03 -10.12
CA LEU A 59 3.85 -2.36 -10.74
C LEU A 59 3.55 -3.44 -9.70
N ASP A 60 4.23 -3.42 -8.57
CA ASP A 60 4.00 -4.35 -7.46
C ASP A 60 2.55 -4.20 -6.94
N MET A 61 2.10 -2.97 -6.76
CA MET A 61 0.70 -2.68 -6.39
C MET A 61 -0.29 -3.23 -7.42
N LEU A 62 -0.09 -2.95 -8.71
CA LEU A 62 -0.99 -3.44 -9.76
C LEU A 62 -0.97 -4.97 -9.87
N ALA A 63 0.17 -5.61 -9.60
CA ALA A 63 0.26 -7.07 -9.58
C ALA A 63 -0.61 -7.67 -8.47
N GLU A 64 -0.57 -7.11 -7.26
CA GLU A 64 -1.43 -7.53 -6.15
C GLU A 64 -2.93 -7.27 -6.46
N VAL A 65 -3.28 -6.10 -7.00
CA VAL A 65 -4.67 -5.80 -7.41
C VAL A 65 -5.14 -6.78 -8.47
N SER A 66 -4.28 -7.16 -9.42
CA SER A 66 -4.60 -8.08 -10.51
C SER A 66 -4.90 -9.52 -10.03
N GLN A 67 -4.49 -9.86 -8.80
CA GLN A 67 -4.79 -11.12 -8.15
C GLN A 67 -6.05 -11.05 -7.27
N GLY A 68 -6.67 -9.87 -7.15
CA GLY A 68 -7.83 -9.65 -6.29
C GLY A 68 -7.46 -9.30 -4.84
N ASN A 69 -6.18 -9.01 -4.56
CA ASN A 69 -5.73 -8.71 -3.21
C ASN A 69 -6.03 -7.24 -2.86
N ALA A 70 -6.51 -7.03 -1.63
CA ALA A 70 -6.58 -5.69 -1.06
C ALA A 70 -5.19 -5.27 -0.57
N ILE A 71 -4.80 -4.02 -0.81
CA ILE A 71 -3.44 -3.52 -0.54
C ILE A 71 -3.50 -2.37 0.45
N SER A 72 -2.48 -2.27 1.29
CA SER A 72 -2.25 -1.10 2.13
C SER A 72 -0.80 -0.64 2.02
N LEU A 73 -0.60 0.65 1.80
CA LEU A 73 0.73 1.27 1.83
C LEU A 73 1.02 1.77 3.25
N ILE A 74 2.12 1.32 3.82
CA ILE A 74 2.54 1.64 5.20
C ILE A 74 3.92 2.30 5.12
N PRO A 75 4.07 3.57 5.51
CA PRO A 75 5.37 4.21 5.58
C PRO A 75 6.29 3.45 6.55
N TYR A 76 7.52 3.17 6.13
CA TYR A 76 8.45 2.32 6.88
C TYR A 76 8.75 2.80 8.30
N HIS A 77 8.88 4.12 8.50
CA HIS A 77 9.18 4.70 9.82
C HIS A 77 7.94 5.05 10.65
N GLN A 78 6.74 4.67 10.20
CA GLN A 78 5.53 4.97 10.93
C GLN A 78 5.35 3.99 12.08
N GLU A 79 5.50 4.49 13.31
CA GLU A 79 4.97 3.82 14.49
C GLU A 79 3.43 3.67 14.33
N ILE A 80 2.93 2.46 14.54
CA ILE A 80 1.50 2.14 14.38
C ILE A 80 0.86 1.89 15.74
N SER A 81 -0.44 2.08 15.88
CA SER A 81 -1.10 1.71 17.13
C SER A 81 -1.18 0.19 17.25
N THR A 82 -1.33 -0.33 18.48
CA THR A 82 -1.62 -1.77 18.68
C THR A 82 -2.92 -2.22 18.04
N GLN A 83 -3.85 -1.31 17.76
CA GLN A 83 -5.04 -1.64 16.97
C GLN A 83 -4.68 -1.85 15.50
N ASP A 84 -3.90 -0.95 14.92
CA ASP A 84 -3.47 -1.05 13.52
C ASP A 84 -2.59 -2.28 13.31
N ALA A 85 -1.66 -2.56 14.23
CA ALA A 85 -0.83 -3.75 14.20
C ALA A 85 -1.66 -5.04 14.31
N ALA A 86 -2.68 -5.07 15.17
CA ALA A 86 -3.56 -6.22 15.30
C ALA A 86 -4.38 -6.45 14.02
N ASN A 87 -4.86 -5.37 13.40
CA ASN A 87 -5.58 -5.43 12.13
C ASN A 87 -4.67 -5.96 10.99
N LEU A 88 -3.42 -5.49 10.93
CA LEU A 88 -2.44 -5.96 9.92
C LEU A 88 -2.10 -7.43 10.07
N LEU A 89 -1.97 -7.90 11.31
CA LEU A 89 -1.66 -9.30 11.62
C LEU A 89 -2.91 -10.20 11.62
N ASN A 90 -4.09 -9.64 11.35
CA ASN A 90 -5.38 -10.33 11.41
C ASN A 90 -5.62 -11.08 12.72
N VAL A 91 -5.28 -10.45 13.85
CA VAL A 91 -5.48 -10.99 15.21
C VAL A 91 -6.28 -10.02 16.07
N SER A 92 -6.79 -10.52 17.20
CA SER A 92 -7.42 -9.63 18.18
C SER A 92 -6.37 -8.74 18.86
N ARG A 93 -6.72 -7.48 19.13
CA ARG A 93 -5.85 -6.56 19.87
C ARG A 93 -5.44 -7.09 21.25
N PRO A 94 -6.31 -7.71 22.06
CA PRO A 94 -5.89 -8.30 23.34
C PRO A 94 -4.81 -9.38 23.17
N PHE A 95 -4.91 -10.22 22.13
CA PHE A 95 -3.89 -11.22 21.84
C PHE A 95 -2.55 -10.56 21.49
N LEU A 96 -2.55 -9.56 20.59
CA LEU A 96 -1.32 -8.84 20.26
C LEU A 96 -0.69 -8.18 21.50
N VAL A 97 -1.49 -7.52 22.35
CA VAL A 97 -0.97 -6.88 23.57
C VAL A 97 -0.29 -7.88 24.49
N ARG A 98 -0.81 -9.12 24.60
CA ARG A 98 -0.15 -10.18 25.39
C ARG A 98 1.22 -10.54 24.83
N LEU A 99 1.37 -10.66 23.52
CA LEU A 99 2.66 -10.94 22.87
C LEU A 99 3.67 -9.80 23.10
N LEU A 100 3.21 -8.54 23.00
CA LEU A 100 4.06 -7.38 23.29
C LEU A 100 4.55 -7.38 24.74
N GLU A 101 3.66 -7.64 25.70
CA GLU A 101 4.00 -7.67 27.13
C GLU A 101 4.86 -8.88 27.53
N ALA A 102 4.75 -10.00 26.81
CA ALA A 102 5.62 -11.16 26.97
C ALA A 102 7.04 -10.94 26.41
N GLY A 103 7.24 -9.89 25.60
CA GLY A 103 8.53 -9.59 24.96
C GLY A 103 8.75 -10.32 23.64
N ASP A 104 7.74 -11.04 23.13
CA ASP A 104 7.82 -11.79 21.87
C ASP A 104 7.90 -10.86 20.65
N ILE A 105 7.33 -9.66 20.76
CA ILE A 105 7.34 -8.63 19.72
C ILE A 105 7.86 -7.31 20.33
N PRO A 106 8.92 -6.70 19.74
CA PRO A 106 9.40 -5.39 20.19
C PRO A 106 8.33 -4.31 20.06
N PHE A 107 8.22 -3.43 21.06
CA PHE A 107 7.33 -2.28 21.03
C PHE A 107 7.92 -1.11 21.83
N ARG A 108 7.42 0.10 21.58
CA ARG A 108 7.76 1.29 22.37
C ARG A 108 6.53 1.82 23.09
N LYS A 109 6.74 2.48 24.24
CA LYS A 109 5.69 3.28 24.88
C LYS A 109 5.85 4.76 24.54
N VAL A 110 4.75 5.38 24.11
CA VAL A 110 4.61 6.83 23.95
C VAL A 110 3.50 7.27 24.90
N GLY A 111 3.90 7.78 26.06
CA GLY A 111 2.99 8.00 27.18
C GLY A 111 2.34 6.68 27.63
N ALA A 112 1.00 6.66 27.70
CA ALA A 112 0.23 5.46 28.05
C ALA A 112 0.02 4.47 26.87
N HIS A 113 0.40 4.85 25.65
CA HIS A 113 0.13 4.06 24.44
C HIS A 113 1.34 3.24 24.01
N ARG A 114 1.08 2.02 23.53
CA ARG A 114 2.08 1.16 22.88
C ARG A 114 2.10 1.45 21.37
N ARG A 115 3.29 1.46 20.80
CA ARG A 115 3.61 1.77 19.40
C ARG A 115 4.52 0.69 18.83
#